data_AF-A0A392R1H2-F1
#
_entry.id   AF-A0A392R1H2-F1
#
_cell.length_a   1.000
_cell.length_b   1.000
_cell.length_c   1.000
_cell.angle_alpha   90.00
_cell.angle_beta   90.00
_cell.angle_gamma   90.00
#
_symmetry.space_group_name_H-M   'P 1'
#
loop_
_entity.id
_entity.type
_entity.pdbx_description
1 polymer ?
#
loop_
_entity_poly.entity_id
_entity_poly.type
_entity_poly.pdbx_seq_one_letter_code
_entity_poly.pdbx_strand_id
1 'polypeptide(L)'
;MSNERIGCSLADAAATSTYMEYLEPASRSTSLHVIYINTKLETKAYAHELVPTITCTSSNVIQTILQAFAQVPDLTIWYGPDSYMGANIVELFQQMTVMTDEEVAAIHPEHNVDSIKKLL
;
A
#
# COMPACT_ATOMS: atom_id res chain seq x y z
N MET A 1 7.84 33.04 13.81
CA MET A 1 7.78 31.57 13.86
C MET A 1 6.36 31.19 14.23
N SER A 2 5.69 30.33 13.47
CA SER A 2 4.32 29.91 13.79
C SER A 2 4.33 29.13 15.11
N ASN A 3 3.29 29.32 15.94
CA ASN A 3 3.08 28.56 17.19
C ASN A 3 2.41 27.19 16.91
N GLU A 4 2.32 26.78 15.65
CA GLU A 4 1.73 25.51 15.27
C GLU A 4 2.71 24.38 15.61
N ARG A 5 2.20 23.36 16.29
CA ARG A 5 2.96 22.12 16.52
C ARG A 5 3.20 21.46 15.18
N ILE A 6 4.45 21.08 14.90
CA ILE A 6 4.81 20.32 13.71
C ILE A 6 4.04 18.99 13.76
N GLY A 7 3.29 18.71 12.69
CA GLY A 7 2.45 17.52 12.59
C GLY A 7 2.14 17.18 11.14
N CYS A 8 1.41 16.07 10.95
CA CYS A 8 0.96 15.62 9.64
C CYS A 8 -0.53 15.29 9.74
N SER A 9 -1.36 16.09 9.08
CA SER A 9 -2.83 15.92 9.09
C SER A 9 -3.27 14.53 8.61
N LEU A 10 -2.55 13.95 7.66
CA LEU A 10 -2.78 12.59 7.17
C LEU A 10 -2.53 11.55 8.27
N ALA A 11 -1.46 11.72 9.05
CA ALA A 11 -1.16 10.84 10.18
C ALA A 11 -2.21 10.96 11.29
N ASP A 12 -2.77 12.15 11.50
CA ASP A 12 -3.85 12.38 12.46
C ASP A 12 -5.17 11.77 11.99
N ALA A 13 -5.49 11.83 10.69
CA ALA A 13 -6.68 11.21 10.11
C ALA A 13 -6.67 9.67 10.26
N ALA A 14 -5.48 9.05 10.20
CA ALA A 14 -5.32 7.61 10.41
C ALA A 14 -5.29 7.18 11.88
N ALA A 15 -5.37 8.12 12.82
CA ALA A 15 -5.31 7.86 14.27
C ALA A 15 -6.69 7.71 14.91
N THR A 16 -7.73 7.41 14.12
CA THR A 16 -9.12 7.23 14.56
C THR A 16 -9.52 5.75 14.55
N SER A 17 -10.58 5.40 15.28
CA SER A 17 -11.13 4.04 15.27
C SER A 17 -11.61 3.61 13.89
N THR A 18 -12.11 4.56 13.09
CA THR A 18 -12.63 4.31 11.75
C THR A 18 -11.56 3.74 10.80
N TYR A 19 -10.27 4.04 11.02
CA TYR A 19 -9.20 3.44 10.24
C TYR A 19 -9.00 1.95 10.57
N MET A 20 -9.19 1.56 11.83
CA MET A 20 -9.14 0.15 12.24
C MET A 20 -10.39 -0.61 11.78
N GLU A 21 -11.57 0.03 11.82
CA GLU A 21 -12.80 -0.51 11.25
C GLU A 21 -12.67 -0.74 9.73
N TYR A 22 -11.98 0.16 9.02
CA TYR A 22 -11.64 -0.03 7.61
C TYR A 22 -10.76 -1.26 7.36
N LEU A 23 -9.79 -1.54 8.25
CA LEU A 23 -8.88 -2.69 8.11
C LEU A 23 -9.47 -4.00 8.64
N GLU A 24 -10.52 -3.97 9.46
CA GLU A 24 -11.12 -5.18 10.07
C GLU A 24 -11.46 -6.28 9.05
N PRO A 25 -12.07 -5.99 7.88
CA PRO A 25 -12.37 -7.03 6.90
C PRO A 25 -11.12 -7.73 6.35
N ALA A 26 -9.97 -7.04 6.28
CA ALA A 26 -8.73 -7.58 5.76
C ALA A 26 -8.14 -8.70 6.63
N SER A 27 -8.49 -8.74 7.91
CA SER A 27 -8.07 -9.81 8.84
C SER A 27 -8.67 -11.18 8.52
N ARG A 28 -9.69 -11.23 7.64
CA ARG A 28 -10.47 -12.44 7.31
C ARG A 28 -9.93 -13.19 6.08
N SER A 29 -8.88 -12.68 5.45
CA SER A 29 -8.27 -13.24 4.24
C SER A 29 -6.75 -13.10 4.27
N THR A 30 -6.06 -13.71 3.31
CA THR A 30 -4.64 -13.48 3.08
C THR A 30 -4.43 -12.05 2.59
N SER A 31 -4.18 -11.14 3.53
CA SER A 31 -4.07 -9.71 3.24
C SER A 31 -2.75 -9.14 3.75
N LEU A 32 -2.27 -8.12 3.04
CA LEU A 32 -1.16 -7.27 3.47
C LEU A 32 -1.64 -5.82 3.48
N HIS A 33 -1.44 -5.16 4.60
CA HIS A 33 -1.66 -3.73 4.71
C HIS A 33 -0.37 -2.99 4.37
N VAL A 34 -0.43 -2.11 3.37
CA VAL A 34 0.68 -1.25 2.94
C VAL A 34 0.37 0.17 3.41
N ILE A 35 1.16 0.67 4.34
CA ILE A 35 0.91 1.95 5.01
C ILE A 35 1.97 3.00 4.67
N TYR A 36 1.53 4.21 4.34
CA TYR A 36 2.45 5.31 4.07
C TYR A 36 3.24 5.73 5.32
N ILE A 37 4.52 6.07 5.14
CA ILE A 37 5.44 6.40 6.24
C ILE A 37 4.95 7.55 7.11
N ASN A 38 4.26 8.53 6.53
CA ASN A 38 3.67 9.68 7.22
C ASN A 38 2.38 9.30 7.97
N THR A 39 2.49 8.31 8.85
CA THR A 39 1.43 7.80 9.73
C THR A 39 1.99 7.60 11.14
N LYS A 40 1.19 7.72 12.19
CA LYS A 40 1.67 7.54 13.57
C LYS A 40 2.20 6.12 13.80
N LEU A 41 3.19 6.00 14.69
CA LEU A 41 3.73 4.70 15.09
C LEU A 41 2.65 3.82 15.73
N GLU A 42 1.81 4.40 16.59
CA GLU A 42 0.71 3.70 17.27
C GLU A 42 -0.28 3.11 16.25
N THR A 43 -0.70 3.89 15.25
CA THR A 43 -1.55 3.41 14.15
C THR A 43 -0.90 2.22 13.43
N LYS A 44 0.42 2.29 13.14
CA LYS A 44 1.14 1.18 12.50
C LYS A 44 1.16 -0.07 13.37
N ALA A 45 1.36 0.08 14.68
CA ALA A 45 1.40 -1.03 15.63
C ALA A 45 0.03 -1.72 15.73
N TYR A 46 -1.05 -0.94 15.92
CA TYR A 46 -2.41 -1.50 15.98
C TYR A 46 -2.83 -2.14 14.65
N ALA A 47 -2.49 -1.52 13.52
CA ALA A 47 -2.76 -2.11 12.22
C ALA A 47 -1.99 -3.44 12.04
N HIS A 48 -0.72 -3.50 12.47
CA HIS A 48 0.10 -4.72 12.37
C HIS A 48 -0.42 -5.87 13.25
N GLU A 49 -1.03 -5.56 14.40
CA GLU A 49 -1.70 -6.56 15.24
C GLU A 49 -2.91 -7.19 14.54
N LEU A 50 -3.60 -6.43 13.68
CA LEU A 50 -4.81 -6.86 12.97
C LEU A 50 -4.50 -7.54 11.62
N VAL A 51 -3.57 -6.99 10.86
CA VAL A 51 -3.17 -7.45 9.52
C VAL A 51 -1.66 -7.24 9.37
N PRO A 52 -0.90 -8.21 8.82
CA PRO A 52 0.50 -7.98 8.49
C PRO A 52 0.67 -6.65 7.75
N THR A 53 1.44 -5.75 8.36
CA THR A 53 1.57 -4.36 7.90
C THR A 53 3.02 -4.06 7.51
N ILE A 54 3.22 -3.52 6.30
CA ILE A 54 4.50 -3.01 5.81
C ILE A 54 4.40 -1.50 5.60
N THR A 55 5.42 -0.76 6.05
CA THR A 55 5.51 0.69 5.82
C THR A 55 6.26 0.99 4.52
N CYS A 56 5.74 1.91 3.72
CA CYS A 56 6.35 2.35 2.46
C CYS A 56 6.43 3.87 2.35
N THR A 57 7.23 4.35 1.40
CA THR A 57 7.25 5.73 0.91
C THR A 57 6.64 5.79 -0.49
N SER A 58 6.48 6.99 -1.05
CA SER A 58 5.98 7.16 -2.41
C SER A 58 6.96 6.62 -3.45
N SER A 59 8.26 6.57 -3.11
CA SER A 59 9.31 6.11 -4.02
C SER A 59 9.42 4.59 -4.13
N ASN A 60 8.89 3.83 -3.16
CA ASN A 60 9.07 2.37 -3.13
C ASN A 60 7.76 1.58 -3.04
N VAL A 61 6.59 2.24 -3.01
CA VAL A 61 5.29 1.57 -2.84
C VAL A 61 5.01 0.55 -3.95
N ILE A 62 5.30 0.89 -5.22
CA ILE A 62 5.10 -0.03 -6.35
C ILE A 62 5.98 -1.27 -6.21
N GLN A 63 7.27 -1.10 -5.96
CA GLN A 63 8.19 -2.22 -5.76
C GLN A 63 7.79 -3.09 -4.57
N THR A 64 7.33 -2.48 -3.48
CA THR A 64 6.88 -3.18 -2.27
C THR A 64 5.66 -4.05 -2.57
N ILE A 65 4.67 -3.52 -3.29
CA ILE A 65 3.45 -4.25 -3.64
C ILE A 65 3.75 -5.39 -4.61
N LEU A 66 4.55 -5.15 -5.66
CA LEU A 66 4.93 -6.18 -6.61
C LEU A 66 5.72 -7.31 -5.92
N GLN A 67 6.68 -6.97 -5.06
CA GLN A 67 7.42 -7.98 -4.32
C GLN A 67 6.51 -8.83 -3.43
N ALA A 68 5.49 -8.24 -2.80
CA ALA A 68 4.53 -8.95 -1.99
C ALA A 68 3.69 -9.94 -2.81
N PHE A 69 3.21 -9.53 -3.99
CA PHE A 69 2.48 -10.41 -4.91
C PHE A 69 3.34 -11.54 -5.47
N ALA A 70 4.64 -11.30 -5.70
CA ALA A 70 5.57 -12.35 -6.13
C ALA A 70 5.81 -13.41 -5.04
N GLN A 71 5.73 -13.03 -3.75
CA GLN A 71 6.06 -13.91 -2.62
C GLN A 71 4.85 -14.62 -2.02
N VAL A 72 3.67 -14.00 -2.03
CA VAL A 72 2.47 -14.52 -1.37
C VAL A 72 1.36 -14.72 -2.40
N PRO A 73 0.99 -15.98 -2.73
CA PRO A 73 -0.12 -16.24 -3.63
C PRO A 73 -1.46 -15.82 -3.01
N ASP A 74 -2.42 -15.47 -3.86
CA ASP A 74 -3.78 -15.06 -3.48
C ASP A 74 -3.83 -13.89 -2.47
N LEU A 75 -2.82 -13.03 -2.48
CA LEU A 75 -2.71 -11.87 -1.60
C LEU A 75 -3.70 -10.77 -1.98
N THR A 76 -4.32 -10.13 -0.98
CA THR A 76 -5.07 -8.88 -1.15
C THR A 76 -4.32 -7.72 -0.50
N ILE A 77 -4.08 -6.65 -1.26
CA ILE A 77 -3.42 -5.44 -0.75
C ILE A 77 -4.45 -4.45 -0.25
N TRP A 78 -4.24 -3.98 0.98
CA TRP A 78 -4.99 -2.88 1.57
C TRP A 78 -4.05 -1.69 1.74
N TYR A 79 -4.35 -0.57 1.09
CA TYR A 79 -3.49 0.62 1.12
C TYR A 79 -4.11 1.74 1.94
N GLY A 80 -3.30 2.43 2.74
CA GLY A 80 -3.72 3.65 3.42
C GLY A 80 -2.58 4.45 4.06
N PRO A 81 -2.91 5.57 4.71
CA PRO A 81 -4.23 6.19 4.80
C PRO A 81 -4.57 7.12 3.60
N ASP A 82 -3.63 7.33 2.67
CA ASP A 82 -3.77 8.29 1.59
C ASP A 82 -4.59 7.73 0.40
N SER A 83 -5.89 8.02 0.34
CA SER A 83 -6.73 7.56 -0.76
C SER A 83 -6.30 8.08 -2.14
N TYR A 84 -5.68 9.26 -2.20
CA TYR A 84 -5.17 9.81 -3.46
C TYR A 84 -3.97 9.00 -3.96
N MET A 85 -3.03 8.69 -3.08
CA MET A 85 -1.93 7.79 -3.42
C MET A 85 -2.43 6.38 -3.77
N GLY A 86 -3.47 5.89 -3.09
CA GLY A 86 -4.13 4.64 -3.44
C GLY A 86 -4.66 4.62 -4.87
N ALA A 87 -5.38 5.67 -5.28
CA ALA A 87 -5.85 5.82 -6.65
C ALA A 87 -4.69 5.91 -7.67
N ASN A 88 -3.60 6.61 -7.30
CA ASN A 88 -2.42 6.73 -8.15
C ASN A 88 -1.69 5.39 -8.34
N ILE A 89 -1.67 4.51 -7.32
CA ILE A 89 -1.12 3.15 -7.46
C ILE A 89 -1.90 2.35 -8.49
N VAL A 90 -3.23 2.43 -8.47
CA VAL A 90 -4.09 1.75 -9.44
C VAL A 90 -3.82 2.26 -10.86
N GLU A 91 -3.73 3.58 -11.04
CA GLU A 91 -3.39 4.20 -12.33
C GLU A 91 -2.01 3.74 -12.84
N LEU A 92 -1.01 3.68 -11.97
CA LEU A 92 0.33 3.19 -12.33
C LEU A 92 0.30 1.72 -12.76
N PHE A 93 -0.46 0.86 -12.08
CA PHE A 93 -0.63 -0.52 -12.53
C PHE A 93 -1.40 -0.63 -13.84
N GLN A 94 -2.42 0.21 -14.07
CA GLN A 94 -3.11 0.28 -15.35
C GLN A 94 -2.15 0.68 -16.49
N GLN A 95 -1.29 1.66 -16.27
CA GLN A 95 -0.25 2.05 -17.23
C GLN A 95 0.75 0.91 -17.50
N MET A 96 1.10 0.14 -16.47
CA MET A 96 1.96 -1.04 -16.65
C MET A 96 1.33 -2.14 -17.51
N THR A 97 0.00 -2.18 -17.67
CA THR A 97 -0.66 -3.17 -18.54
C THR A 97 -0.48 -2.92 -20.04
N VAL A 98 -0.02 -1.72 -20.42
CA VAL A 98 0.25 -1.33 -21.82
C VAL A 98 1.75 -1.21 -22.13
N MET A 99 2.60 -1.52 -21.16
CA MET A 99 4.05 -1.63 -21.35
C MET A 99 4.42 -2.95 -22.03
N THR A 100 5.69 -3.12 -22.39
CA THR A 100 6.28 -4.40 -22.80
C THR A 100 6.67 -5.24 -21.58
N ASP A 101 6.79 -6.56 -21.76
CA ASP A 101 7.24 -7.44 -20.67
C ASP A 101 8.65 -7.09 -20.19
N GLU A 102 9.53 -6.64 -21.09
CA GLU A 102 10.88 -6.19 -20.74
C GLU A 102 10.86 -4.93 -19.85
N GLU A 103 9.97 -3.98 -20.15
CA GLU A 103 9.82 -2.77 -19.35
C GLU A 103 9.19 -3.06 -17.98
N VAL A 104 8.23 -3.99 -17.89
CA VAL A 104 7.67 -4.45 -16.60
C VAL A 104 8.73 -5.19 -15.78
N ALA A 105 9.52 -6.06 -16.41
CA ALA A 105 10.60 -6.80 -15.76
C ALA A 105 11.70 -5.87 -15.22
N ALA A 106 11.93 -4.72 -15.87
CA ALA A 106 12.85 -3.70 -15.39
C ALA A 106 12.36 -3.02 -14.09
N ILE A 107 11.04 -3.00 -13.84
CA ILE A 107 10.44 -2.52 -12.59
C ILE A 107 10.49 -3.62 -11.53
N HIS A 108 10.08 -4.84 -11.86
CA HIS A 108 10.17 -6.00 -11.00
C HIS A 108 10.36 -7.31 -11.80
N PRO A 109 11.45 -8.06 -11.61
CA PRO A 109 11.82 -9.18 -12.49
C PRO A 109 10.88 -10.38 -12.44
N GLU A 110 10.11 -10.53 -11.36
CA GLU A 110 9.12 -11.62 -11.21
C GLU A 110 7.75 -11.27 -11.82
N HIS A 111 7.61 -10.12 -12.48
CA HIS A 111 6.37 -9.67 -13.09
C HIS A 111 6.51 -9.45 -14.60
N ASN A 112 5.40 -9.68 -15.28
CA ASN A 112 5.16 -9.37 -16.69
C ASN A 112 3.77 -8.74 -16.84
N VAL A 113 3.41 -8.29 -18.04
CA VAL A 113 2.14 -7.58 -18.30
C VAL A 113 0.93 -8.41 -17.86
N ASP A 114 0.94 -9.72 -18.10
CA ASP A 114 -0.16 -10.62 -17.72
C ASP A 114 -0.30 -10.78 -16.21
N SER A 115 0.81 -10.78 -15.47
CA SER A 115 0.78 -10.80 -14.01
C SER A 115 0.21 -9.50 -13.45
N ILE A 116 0.55 -8.34 -14.03
CA ILE A 116 0.02 -7.04 -13.60
C ILE A 116 -1.48 -6.96 -13.84
N LYS A 117 -1.98 -7.45 -14.98
CA LYS A 117 -3.42 -7.52 -15.26
C LYS A 117 -4.20 -8.34 -14.25
N LYS A 118 -3.57 -9.32 -13.58
CA LYS A 118 -4.21 -10.12 -12.52
C LYS A 118 -4.24 -9.40 -11.16
N LEU A 119 -3.49 -8.30 -11.01
CA LEU A 119 -3.47 -7.50 -9.77
C LEU A 119 -4.58 -6.43 -9.73
N LEU A 120 -5.23 -6.17 -10.87
CA LEU A 120 -6.32 -5.21 -11.06
C LEU A 120 -7.68 -5.91 -11.02
#